data_AF-A0A259JUA2-F1
#
_entry.id   AF-A0A259JUA2-F1
#
_cell.length_a   1.000
_cell.length_b   1.000
_cell.length_c   1.000
_cell.angle_alpha   90.00
_cell.angle_beta   90.00
_cell.angle_gamma   90.00
#
_symmetry.space_group_name_H-M   'P 1'
#
loop_
_entity.id
_entity.type
_entity.pdbx_description
1 polymer ?
#
loop_
_entity_poly.entity_id
_entity_poly.type
_entity_poly.pdbx_seq_one_letter_code
_entity_poly.pdbx_strand_id
1 'polypeptide(L)'
;MGLYFTLRPFPEVSDVLRRLKAAGLRLAVLSNGSPAMLDAAVKGAQLGDVLDAVLSVEEVGVFKPHPKVYQLALDRLDLPASAVSFQSSNAWDAHAASAFGMRVIWCNRYGQRPERLPGRPNRMVTSLASLPDLVGAA
;
A
#
# COMPACT_ATOMS: atom_id res chain seq x y z
N MET A 1 -16.00 12.01 -15.16
CA MET A 1 -15.94 11.09 -14.00
C MET A 1 -15.33 9.71 -14.35
N GLY A 2 -14.59 9.56 -15.47
CA GLY A 2 -14.09 8.25 -15.93
C GLY A 2 -12.58 7.99 -15.76
N LEU A 3 -11.76 9.01 -15.47
CA LEU A 3 -10.30 8.87 -15.41
C LEU A 3 -9.81 8.03 -14.23
N TYR A 4 -10.55 8.00 -13.12
CA TYR A 4 -10.22 7.18 -11.96
C TYR A 4 -10.38 5.67 -12.21
N PHE A 5 -11.17 5.29 -13.23
CA PHE A 5 -11.42 3.89 -13.60
C PHE A 5 -10.42 3.34 -14.64
N THR A 6 -9.52 4.18 -15.17
CA THR A 6 -8.61 3.81 -16.27
C THR A 6 -7.13 4.04 -15.93
N LEU A 7 -6.80 4.16 -14.64
CA LEU A 7 -5.42 4.34 -14.20
C LEU A 7 -4.57 3.14 -14.59
N ARG A 8 -3.44 3.40 -15.24
CA ARG A 8 -2.43 2.38 -15.53
C ARG A 8 -1.46 2.27 -14.36
N PRO A 9 -1.01 1.06 -13.99
CA PRO A 9 0.05 0.89 -13.01
C PRO A 9 1.35 1.52 -13.53
N PHE A 10 2.25 1.89 -12.61
CA PHE A 10 3.63 2.22 -13.00
C PHE A 10 4.31 0.97 -13.58
N PRO A 11 5.26 1.12 -14.53
CA PRO A 11 5.79 -0.01 -15.30
C PRO A 11 6.31 -1.19 -14.46
N GLU A 12 6.93 -0.91 -13.30
CA GLU A 12 7.54 -1.94 -12.45
C GLU A 12 6.54 -2.67 -11.53
N VAL A 13 5.34 -2.12 -11.32
CA VAL A 13 4.43 -2.55 -10.24
C VAL A 13 4.03 -4.01 -10.41
N SER A 14 3.61 -4.40 -11.62
CA SER A 14 3.11 -5.75 -11.87
C SER A 14 4.18 -6.81 -11.63
N ASP A 15 5.39 -6.59 -12.12
CA ASP A 15 6.52 -7.52 -11.95
C ASP A 15 6.94 -7.62 -10.49
N VAL A 16 7.01 -6.49 -9.78
CA VAL A 16 7.34 -6.46 -8.35
C VAL A 16 6.32 -7.25 -7.55
N LEU A 17 5.01 -6.98 -7.72
CA LEU A 17 3.97 -7.69 -6.96
C LEU A 17 3.98 -9.20 -7.25
N ARG A 18 4.20 -9.61 -8.50
CA ARG A 18 4.32 -11.03 -8.87
C ARG A 18 5.51 -11.70 -8.17
N ARG A 19 6.67 -11.02 -8.09
CA ARG A 19 7.84 -11.53 -7.35
C ARG A 19 7.56 -11.67 -5.87
N LEU A 20 6.96 -10.65 -5.25
CA LEU A 20 6.60 -10.72 -3.83
C LEU A 20 5.63 -11.87 -3.55
N LYS A 21 4.64 -12.08 -4.43
CA LYS A 21 3.70 -13.19 -4.33
C LYS A 21 4.39 -14.55 -4.48
N ALA A 22 5.29 -14.68 -5.45
CA ALA A 22 6.09 -15.89 -5.69
C ALA A 22 7.02 -16.22 -4.51
N ALA A 23 7.50 -15.20 -3.78
CA ALA A 23 8.25 -15.34 -2.54
C ALA A 23 7.39 -15.71 -1.32
N GLY A 24 6.08 -15.93 -1.49
CA GLY A 24 5.17 -16.36 -0.43
C GLY A 24 4.64 -15.24 0.46
N LEU A 25 4.84 -13.97 0.08
CA LEU A 25 4.30 -12.84 0.82
C LEU A 25 2.80 -12.66 0.55
N ARG A 26 2.07 -12.21 1.57
CA ARG A 26 0.67 -11.78 1.45
C ARG A 26 0.62 -10.33 1.00
N LEU A 27 -0.18 -10.05 -0.02
CA LEU A 27 -0.27 -8.72 -0.63
C LEU A 27 -1.68 -8.17 -0.48
N ALA A 28 -1.79 -6.93 0.00
CA ALA A 28 -3.07 -6.27 0.15
C ALA A 28 -3.03 -4.81 -0.30
N VAL A 29 -4.16 -4.33 -0.82
CA VAL A 29 -4.40 -2.90 -1.07
C VAL A 29 -5.27 -2.36 0.06
N LEU A 30 -4.91 -1.18 0.59
CA LEU A 30 -5.72 -0.41 1.53
C LEU A 30 -5.91 1.01 1.00
N SER A 31 -7.13 1.38 0.62
CA SER A 31 -7.38 2.63 -0.11
C SER A 31 -8.63 3.37 0.38
N ASN A 32 -8.58 4.70 0.28
CA ASN A 32 -9.72 5.60 0.52
C ASN A 32 -10.80 5.50 -0.58
N GLY A 33 -10.56 4.76 -1.67
CA GLY A 33 -11.55 4.59 -2.73
C GLY A 33 -12.68 3.63 -2.34
N SER A 34 -13.83 3.75 -3.01
CA SER A 34 -14.96 2.83 -2.88
C SER A 34 -14.60 1.44 -3.42
N PRO A 35 -15.28 0.36 -2.98
CA PRO A 35 -15.05 -0.99 -3.47
C PRO A 35 -15.09 -1.08 -5.00
N ALA A 36 -16.03 -0.38 -5.65
CA ALA A 36 -16.14 -0.34 -7.11
C ALA A 36 -14.93 0.33 -7.80
N MET A 37 -14.38 1.39 -7.21
CA MET A 37 -13.18 2.04 -7.73
C MET A 37 -11.95 1.13 -7.59
N LEU A 38 -11.81 0.43 -6.45
CA LEU A 38 -10.71 -0.50 -6.22
C LEU A 38 -10.81 -1.71 -7.17
N ASP A 39 -11.98 -2.32 -7.31
CA ASP A 39 -12.20 -3.45 -8.22
C ASP A 39 -11.84 -3.09 -9.67
N ALA A 40 -12.29 -1.92 -10.14
CA ALA A 40 -11.94 -1.45 -11.47
C ALA A 40 -10.44 -1.19 -11.64
N ALA A 41 -9.77 -0.58 -10.64
CA ALA A 41 -8.33 -0.35 -10.68
C ALA A 41 -7.54 -1.66 -10.71
N VAL A 42 -7.93 -2.65 -9.90
CA VAL A 42 -7.28 -3.97 -9.86
C VAL A 42 -7.48 -4.73 -11.16
N LYS A 43 -8.68 -4.70 -11.74
CA LYS A 43 -8.98 -5.30 -13.04
C LYS A 43 -8.21 -4.61 -14.17
N GLY A 44 -8.22 -3.27 -14.21
CA GLY A 44 -7.49 -2.48 -15.20
C GLY A 44 -5.98 -2.70 -15.16
N ALA A 45 -5.42 -2.96 -13.98
CA ALA A 45 -4.01 -3.28 -13.79
C ALA A 45 -3.66 -4.77 -13.93
N GLN A 46 -4.65 -5.65 -14.06
CA GLN A 46 -4.48 -7.12 -14.10
C GLN A 46 -3.71 -7.66 -12.89
N LEU A 47 -4.11 -7.22 -11.69
CA LEU A 47 -3.46 -7.57 -10.42
C LEU A 47 -4.33 -8.43 -9.50
N GLY A 48 -5.52 -8.86 -9.95
CA GLY A 48 -6.45 -9.62 -9.11
C GLY A 48 -5.92 -10.99 -8.68
N ASP A 49 -5.00 -11.57 -9.45
CA ASP A 49 -4.38 -12.87 -9.17
C ASP A 49 -3.24 -12.81 -8.16
N VAL A 50 -2.68 -11.61 -7.90
CA VAL A 50 -1.55 -11.44 -6.97
C VAL A 50 -1.95 -10.87 -5.61
N LEU A 51 -3.12 -10.23 -5.51
CA LEU A 51 -3.60 -9.60 -4.28
C LEU A 51 -4.45 -10.56 -3.46
N ASP A 52 -4.09 -10.76 -2.19
CA ASP A 52 -4.84 -11.55 -1.21
C ASP A 52 -6.03 -10.77 -0.63
N ALA A 53 -5.93 -9.43 -0.58
CA ALA A 53 -7.01 -8.58 -0.10
C ALA A 53 -7.04 -7.21 -0.79
N VAL A 54 -8.24 -6.67 -0.98
CA VAL A 54 -8.49 -5.33 -1.52
C VAL A 54 -9.46 -4.63 -0.59
N LEU A 55 -8.96 -3.66 0.18
CA LEU A 55 -9.62 -3.08 1.34
C LEU A 55 -10.00 -1.63 1.10
N SER A 56 -11.28 -1.35 1.23
CA SER A 56 -11.83 0.01 1.16
C SER A 56 -12.08 0.54 2.56
N VAL A 57 -11.80 1.82 2.77
CA VAL A 57 -12.17 2.51 4.01
C VAL A 57 -13.68 2.56 4.27
N GLU A 58 -14.51 2.32 3.27
CA GLU A 58 -15.97 2.26 3.45
C GLU A 58 -16.37 1.17 4.46
N GLU A 59 -15.57 0.10 4.59
CA GLU A 59 -15.79 -0.96 5.59
C GLU A 59 -15.76 -0.43 7.03
N VAL A 60 -15.05 0.66 7.29
CA VAL A 60 -14.90 1.27 8.62
C VAL A 60 -15.52 2.66 8.74
N GLY A 61 -16.08 3.21 7.65
CA GLY A 61 -16.80 4.48 7.62
C GLY A 61 -15.94 5.73 7.91
N VAL A 62 -14.61 5.61 7.92
CA VAL A 62 -13.67 6.70 8.20
C VAL A 62 -12.47 6.65 7.27
N PHE A 63 -11.96 7.80 6.83
CA PHE A 63 -10.80 7.87 5.94
C PHE A 63 -9.46 7.78 6.69
N LYS A 64 -8.41 7.39 5.97
CA LYS A 64 -7.02 7.63 6.44
C LYS A 64 -6.84 9.14 6.72
N PRO A 65 -6.03 9.54 7.73
CA PRO A 65 -5.13 8.71 8.54
C PRO A 65 -5.76 8.17 9.84
N HIS A 66 -7.08 7.99 9.91
CA HIS A 66 -7.71 7.45 11.12
C HIS A 66 -7.19 6.03 11.45
N PRO A 67 -6.79 5.71 12.69
CA PRO A 67 -6.13 4.44 13.04
C PRO A 67 -6.95 3.18 12.69
N LYS A 68 -8.29 3.25 12.80
CA LYS A 68 -9.20 2.17 12.36
C LYS A 68 -8.94 1.69 10.93
N VAL A 69 -8.50 2.58 10.03
CA VAL A 69 -8.19 2.21 8.66
C VAL A 69 -6.96 1.32 8.58
N TYR A 70 -5.90 1.61 9.33
CA TYR A 70 -4.71 0.77 9.37
C TYR A 70 -4.99 -0.56 10.10
N GLN A 71 -5.83 -0.53 11.14
CA GLN A 71 -6.29 -1.73 11.84
C GLN A 71 -7.04 -2.69 10.91
N LEU A 72 -7.87 -2.19 9.99
CA LEU A 72 -8.57 -3.02 9.00
C LEU A 72 -7.64 -3.95 8.22
N ALA A 73 -6.44 -3.47 7.86
CA ALA A 73 -5.45 -4.28 7.16
C ALA A 73 -4.85 -5.37 8.07
N LEU A 74 -4.60 -5.06 9.34
CA LEU A 74 -4.10 -6.04 10.31
C LEU A 74 -5.11 -7.14 10.58
N ASP A 75 -6.37 -6.75 10.78
CA ASP A 75 -7.46 -7.70 11.05
C ASP A 75 -7.70 -8.63 9.85
N ARG A 76 -7.67 -8.09 8.62
CA ARG A 76 -7.84 -8.92 7.42
C ARG A 76 -6.67 -9.89 7.21
N LEU A 77 -5.45 -9.42 7.47
CA LEU A 77 -4.25 -10.21 7.27
C LEU A 77 -3.95 -11.12 8.47
N ASP A 78 -4.64 -10.96 9.59
CA ASP A 78 -4.32 -11.65 10.84
C ASP A 78 -2.81 -11.55 11.17
N LEU A 79 -2.31 -10.31 11.20
CA LEU A 79 -0.91 -9.99 11.45
C LEU A 79 -0.76 -8.83 12.43
N PRO A 80 0.27 -8.84 13.30
CA PRO A 80 0.64 -7.66 14.05
C PRO A 80 1.22 -6.58 13.13
N ALA A 81 1.12 -5.31 13.54
CA ALA A 81 1.63 -4.16 12.78
C ALA A 81 3.11 -4.31 12.39
N SER A 82 3.93 -4.87 13.29
CA SER A 82 5.36 -5.09 13.10
C SER A 82 5.70 -6.10 11.99
N ALA A 83 4.75 -6.98 11.64
CA ALA A 83 4.90 -7.97 10.56
C ALA A 83 4.42 -7.44 9.20
N VAL A 84 3.78 -6.26 9.15
CA VAL A 84 3.29 -5.66 7.91
C VAL A 84 4.27 -4.60 7.42
N SER A 85 4.73 -4.76 6.18
CA SER A 85 5.39 -3.68 5.46
C SER A 85 4.34 -2.87 4.69
N PHE A 86 4.21 -1.59 5.01
CA PHE A 86 3.26 -0.67 4.39
C PHE A 86 3.96 0.27 3.41
N GLN A 87 3.46 0.36 2.19
CA GLN A 87 3.99 1.23 1.15
C GLN A 87 2.98 2.31 0.78
N SER A 88 3.44 3.56 0.73
CA SER A 88 2.63 4.67 0.22
C SER A 88 3.50 5.67 -0.53
N SER A 89 2.94 6.31 -1.56
CA SER A 89 3.58 7.45 -2.23
C SER A 89 3.25 8.79 -1.58
N ASN A 90 2.21 8.81 -0.73
CA ASN A 90 1.79 9.98 0.02
C ASN A 90 2.58 10.04 1.32
N ALA A 91 3.33 11.13 1.54
CA ALA A 91 4.15 11.29 2.73
C ALA A 91 3.30 11.24 4.01
N TRP A 92 2.14 11.92 4.04
CA TRP A 92 1.25 11.92 5.20
C TRP A 92 0.76 10.51 5.59
N ASP A 93 0.48 9.64 4.61
CA ASP A 93 -0.01 8.28 4.85
C ASP A 93 1.14 7.37 5.33
N ALA A 94 2.34 7.56 4.79
CA ALA A 94 3.54 6.87 5.24
C ALA A 94 3.88 7.23 6.71
N HIS A 95 3.80 8.52 7.08
CA HIS A 95 4.02 8.96 8.46
C HIS A 95 2.95 8.41 9.40
N ALA A 96 1.67 8.47 9.01
CA ALA A 96 0.57 7.95 9.82
C ALA A 96 0.64 6.43 10.05
N ALA A 97 0.92 5.63 9.01
CA ALA A 97 1.12 4.19 9.15
C ALA A 97 2.32 3.85 10.06
N SER A 98 3.38 4.67 10.02
CA SER A 98 4.53 4.51 10.90
C SER A 98 4.18 4.85 12.35
N ALA A 99 3.45 5.95 12.57
CA ALA A 99 2.95 6.32 13.90
C ALA A 99 1.99 5.27 14.48
N PHE A 100 1.23 4.58 13.62
CA PHE A 100 0.38 3.45 14.00
C PHE A 100 1.17 2.20 14.40
N GLY A 101 2.42 2.06 13.96
CA GLY A 101 3.33 0.98 14.34
C GLY A 101 3.71 -0.01 13.24
N MET A 102 3.35 0.26 11.97
CA MET A 102 3.76 -0.57 10.84
C MET A 102 5.21 -0.28 10.40
N ARG A 103 5.83 -1.24 9.70
CA ARG A 103 7.11 -1.01 9.01
C ARG A 103 6.84 -0.31 7.68
N VAL A 104 7.27 0.94 7.52
CA VAL A 104 6.87 1.75 6.37
C VAL A 104 8.02 1.96 5.38
N ILE A 105 7.70 1.82 4.09
CA ILE A 105 8.56 2.24 2.98
C ILE A 105 7.83 3.34 2.21
N TRP A 106 8.36 4.57 2.25
CA TRP A 106 7.79 5.69 1.51
C TRP A 106 8.31 5.72 0.07
N CYS A 107 7.42 5.58 -0.91
CA CYS A 107 7.74 5.65 -2.33
C CYS A 107 7.64 7.08 -2.86
N ASN A 108 8.70 7.87 -2.67
CA ASN A 108 8.77 9.27 -3.07
C ASN A 108 9.17 9.43 -4.55
N ARG A 109 8.26 9.05 -5.47
CA ARG A 109 8.49 9.11 -6.93
C ARG A 109 8.79 10.52 -7.45
N TYR A 110 8.28 11.54 -6.76
CA TYR A 110 8.26 12.93 -7.23
C TYR A 110 9.13 13.89 -6.42
N GLY A 111 10.00 13.39 -5.53
CA GLY A 111 10.88 14.24 -4.73
C GLY A 111 10.14 15.19 -3.80
N GLN A 112 8.98 14.77 -3.27
CA GLN A 112 8.21 15.52 -2.29
C GLN A 112 9.05 15.80 -1.03
N ARG A 113 8.79 16.94 -0.40
CA ARG A 113 9.42 17.27 0.89
C ARG A 113 8.88 16.34 1.98
N PRO A 114 9.71 15.93 2.96
CA PRO A 114 9.22 15.19 4.11
C PRO A 114 8.19 15.98 4.92
N GLU A 115 7.20 15.28 5.46
CA GLU A 115 6.19 15.87 6.33
C GLU A 115 6.73 16.09 7.75
N ARG A 116 6.16 17.07 8.45
CA ARG A 116 6.44 17.32 9.87
C ARG A 116 5.38 16.67 10.77
N LEU A 117 5.14 15.38 10.54
CA LEU A 117 4.15 14.58 11.26
C LEU A 117 4.82 13.54 12.18
N PRO A 118 4.13 13.06 13.23
CA PRO A 118 4.58 11.91 14.01
C PRO A 118 4.82 10.67 13.14
N GLY A 119 5.63 9.73 13.64
CA GLY A 119 6.07 8.56 12.87
C GLY A 119 7.23 8.89 11.92
N ARG A 120 8.01 7.87 11.59
CA ARG A 120 9.17 7.97 10.69
C ARG A 120 9.21 6.75 9.78
N PRO A 121 8.97 6.91 8.47
CA PRO A 121 9.15 5.82 7.52
C PRO A 121 10.54 5.18 7.66
N ASN A 122 10.60 3.84 7.67
CA ASN A 122 11.85 3.10 7.87
C ASN A 122 12.81 3.27 6.68
N ARG A 123 12.26 3.40 5.47
CA ARG A 123 13.00 3.61 4.23
C ARG A 123 12.25 4.57 3.32
N MET A 124 12.99 5.20 2.41
CA MET A 124 12.45 5.94 1.28
C MET A 124 13.03 5.35 -0.01
N VAL A 125 12.18 5.17 -1.01
CA VAL A 125 12.53 4.72 -2.37
C VAL A 125 11.87 5.64 -3.39
N THR A 126 12.36 5.66 -4.62
CA THR A 126 11.76 6.45 -5.72
C THR A 126 10.92 5.61 -6.68
N SER A 127 10.93 4.29 -6.50
CA SER A 127 10.25 3.28 -7.31
C SER A 127 10.01 2.03 -6.46
N LEU A 128 9.04 1.18 -6.83
CA LEU A 128 8.89 -0.13 -6.17
C LEU A 128 9.89 -1.17 -6.63
N ALA A 129 10.74 -0.88 -7.62
CA ALA A 129 11.69 -1.84 -8.18
C ALA A 129 12.63 -2.48 -7.15
N SER A 130 13.04 -1.73 -6.13
CA SER A 130 13.90 -2.22 -5.04
C SER A 130 13.14 -2.88 -3.89
N LEU A 131 11.80 -2.94 -3.95
CA LEU A 131 11.00 -3.46 -2.85
C LEU A 131 11.29 -4.93 -2.53
N PRO A 132 11.45 -5.86 -3.51
CA PRO A 132 11.76 -7.26 -3.24
C PRO A 132 12.99 -7.43 -2.35
N ASP A 133 14.10 -6.76 -2.66
CA ASP A 133 15.34 -6.82 -1.87
C ASP A 133 15.13 -6.29 -0.45
N LEU A 134 14.36 -5.20 -0.30
CA LEU A 134 14.13 -4.55 0.99
C LEU A 134 13.27 -5.39 1.94
N VAL A 135 12.46 -6.30 1.41
CA VAL A 135 11.59 -7.20 2.20
C VAL A 135 12.10 -8.64 2.24
N GLY A 136 13.29 -8.91 1.69
CA GLY A 136 13.90 -10.24 1.70
C GLY A 136 13.28 -11.23 0.70
N ALA A 137 12.77 -10.73 -0.42
CA ALA A 137 12.15 -11.48 -1.51
C ALA A 137 12.97 -11.42 -2.82
N ALA A 138 14.30 -11.29 -2.69
CA ALA A 138 15.25 -11.26 -3.80
C ALA A 138 15.56 -12.66 -4.36
#